data_AF-A0A839PUH2-F1
#
_entry.id   AF-A0A839PUH2-F1
#
_cell.length_a   1.000
_cell.length_b   1.000
_cell.length_c   1.000
_cell.angle_alpha   90.00
_cell.angle_beta   90.00
_cell.angle_gamma   90.00
#
_symmetry.space_group_name_H-M   'P 1'
#
loop_
_entity.id
_entity.type
_entity.pdbx_description
1 polymer ?
#
loop_
_entity_poly.entity_id
_entity_poly.type
_entity_poly.pdbx_seq_one_letter_code
_entity_poly.pdbx_strand_id
1 'polypeptide(L)'
;MGRAVVAVKQVDADMHSQFIELWITHRVESGTTPEAAQRLALDGTLRTALQRDDIAAYLSFVDGAPAGYVVLADSTRSLLVDSPCVSIDMLYVHPDHRRSGVGRALLAAAGRHADRTGAEHLSSAVPASNREANRFFARLGFAPETVRRVTSTALLQRKLAGEPRSQRYGLDQVLQRRRDLRTAARRASARTTPRTSTGAAPAQPPQVAG
;
A
#
# COMPACT_ATOMS: atom_id res chain seq x y z
N MET A 1 -7.78 -28.19 36.83
CA MET A 1 -7.04 -26.92 36.72
C MET A 1 -8.06 -25.80 36.60
N GLY A 2 -8.07 -24.87 37.56
CA GLY A 2 -8.98 -23.72 37.53
C GLY A 2 -8.69 -22.83 36.33
N ARG A 3 -9.74 -22.33 35.68
CA ARG A 3 -9.59 -21.38 34.56
C ARG A 3 -9.00 -20.08 35.10
N ALA A 4 -7.86 -19.64 34.55
CA ALA A 4 -7.28 -18.35 34.90
C ALA A 4 -8.32 -17.24 34.72
N VAL A 5 -8.49 -16.39 35.74
CA VAL A 5 -9.45 -15.29 35.72
C VAL A 5 -8.85 -14.19 34.86
N VAL A 6 -9.49 -13.92 33.71
CA VAL A 6 -9.08 -12.82 32.82
C VAL A 6 -9.88 -11.58 33.19
N ALA A 7 -9.20 -10.54 33.66
CA ALA A 7 -9.80 -9.22 33.81
C ALA A 7 -9.59 -8.41 32.53
N VAL A 8 -10.58 -7.58 32.15
CA VAL A 8 -10.45 -6.66 31.00
C VAL A 8 -10.91 -5.28 31.45
N LYS A 9 -10.08 -4.27 31.16
CA LYS A 9 -10.32 -2.88 31.53
C LYS A 9 -10.17 -1.97 30.32
N GLN A 10 -11.00 -0.93 30.23
CA GLN A 10 -10.79 0.13 29.24
C GLN A 10 -9.50 0.87 29.61
N VAL A 11 -8.68 1.19 28.61
CA VAL A 11 -7.42 1.91 28.79
C VAL A 11 -7.74 3.37 29.14
N ASP A 12 -7.22 3.81 30.28
CA ASP A 12 -7.18 5.21 30.69
C ASP A 12 -5.74 5.75 30.63
N ALA A 13 -5.55 7.00 31.07
CA ALA A 13 -4.25 7.67 31.03
C ALA A 13 -3.17 6.95 31.86
N ASP A 14 -3.55 6.32 32.98
CA ASP A 14 -2.63 5.61 33.87
C ASP A 14 -2.16 4.29 33.26
N MET A 15 -3.00 3.68 32.42
CA MET A 15 -2.70 2.44 31.72
C MET A 15 -1.92 2.63 30.41
N HIS A 16 -1.68 3.86 29.95
CA HIS A 16 -0.99 4.13 28.69
C HIS A 16 0.37 3.46 28.60
N SER A 17 1.19 3.49 29.65
CA SER A 17 2.52 2.89 29.63
C SER A 17 2.46 1.37 29.41
N GLN A 18 1.55 0.67 30.11
CA GLN A 18 1.36 -0.78 29.97
C GLN A 18 0.84 -1.14 28.57
N PHE A 19 -0.08 -0.34 28.03
CA PHE A 19 -0.59 -0.53 26.67
C PHE A 19 0.52 -0.32 25.62
N ILE A 20 1.31 0.75 25.74
CA ILE A 20 2.40 1.07 24.81
C ILE A 20 3.46 -0.04 24.83
N GLU A 21 3.83 -0.54 26.01
CA GLU A 21 4.78 -1.65 26.14
C GLU A 21 4.28 -2.90 25.40
N LEU A 22 3.02 -3.29 25.62
CA LEU A 22 2.44 -4.45 24.96
C LEU A 22 2.27 -4.23 23.44
N TRP A 23 2.01 -2.99 23.02
CA TRP A 23 1.99 -2.60 21.61
C TRP A 23 3.37 -2.76 20.96
N ILE A 24 4.44 -2.32 21.62
CA ILE A 24 5.82 -2.52 21.16
C ILE A 24 6.11 -4.02 21.01
N THR A 25 5.76 -4.84 22.00
CA THR A 25 5.92 -6.30 21.94
C THR A 25 5.21 -6.90 20.71
N HIS A 26 3.94 -6.51 20.47
CA HIS A 26 3.21 -6.94 19.27
C HIS A 26 3.91 -6.53 17.97
N ARG A 27 4.45 -5.31 17.89
CA ARG A 27 5.19 -4.84 16.71
C ARG A 27 6.46 -5.63 16.46
N VAL A 28 7.20 -5.96 17.52
CA VAL A 28 8.42 -6.76 17.43
C VAL A 28 8.12 -8.18 16.99
N GLU A 29 7.09 -8.83 17.56
CA GLU A 29 6.62 -10.14 17.10
C GLU A 29 6.19 -10.13 15.63
N SER A 30 5.65 -9.01 15.16
CA SER A 30 5.24 -8.82 13.77
C SER A 30 6.42 -8.51 12.82
N GLY A 31 7.66 -8.58 13.32
CA GLY A 31 8.90 -8.41 12.53
C GLY A 31 9.44 -6.98 12.46
N THR A 32 8.91 -6.04 13.26
CA THR A 32 9.51 -4.70 13.40
C THR A 32 10.74 -4.80 14.30
N THR A 33 11.84 -4.09 14.03
CA THR A 33 12.97 -4.09 14.97
C THR A 33 12.57 -3.38 16.28
N PRO A 34 13.16 -3.75 17.44
CA PRO A 34 12.87 -3.09 18.71
C PRO A 34 13.05 -1.57 18.66
N GLU A 35 14.12 -1.07 18.04
CA GLU A 35 14.41 0.36 17.94
C GLU A 35 13.38 1.10 17.08
N ALA A 36 12.92 0.47 15.99
CA ALA A 36 11.88 1.03 15.14
C ALA A 36 10.52 1.05 15.85
N ALA A 37 10.18 -0.01 16.58
CA ALA A 37 8.96 -0.08 17.38
C ALA A 37 8.95 0.97 18.50
N GLN A 38 10.07 1.15 19.21
CA GLN A 38 10.24 2.19 20.21
C GLN A 38 10.11 3.60 19.60
N ARG A 39 10.73 3.85 18.44
CA ARG A 39 10.60 5.15 17.76
C ARG A 39 9.15 5.48 17.43
N LEU A 40 8.40 4.50 16.90
CA LEU A 40 6.96 4.68 16.61
C LEU A 40 6.15 4.91 17.89
N ALA A 41 6.47 4.23 18.99
CA ALA A 41 5.80 4.47 20.26
C ALA A 41 6.05 5.88 20.83
N LEU A 42 7.21 6.46 20.55
CA LEU A 42 7.62 7.78 21.03
C LEU A 42 7.18 8.95 20.13
N ASP A 43 6.69 8.68 18.92
CA ASP A 43 6.30 9.75 17.98
C ASP A 43 5.01 10.50 18.37
N GLY A 44 4.33 10.04 19.42
CA GLY A 44 3.12 10.66 19.97
C GLY A 44 1.83 10.29 19.25
N THR A 45 1.89 9.62 18.09
CA THR A 45 0.72 9.23 17.30
C THR A 45 -0.19 8.29 18.09
N LEU A 46 0.39 7.30 18.76
CA LEU A 46 -0.37 6.31 19.54
C LEU A 46 -1.13 6.96 20.70
N ARG A 47 -0.46 7.88 21.43
CA ARG A 47 -1.08 8.61 22.54
C ARG A 47 -2.19 9.54 22.06
N THR A 48 -1.95 10.24 20.95
CA THR A 48 -2.95 11.13 20.33
C THR A 48 -4.16 10.33 19.86
N ALA A 49 -3.95 9.13 19.30
CA ALA A 49 -5.05 8.26 18.88
C ALA A 49 -5.92 7.80 20.06
N LEU A 50 -5.31 7.42 21.19
CA LEU A 50 -6.04 7.02 22.41
C LEU A 50 -6.88 8.14 23.04
N GLN A 51 -6.65 9.40 22.66
CA GLN A 51 -7.42 10.55 23.14
C GLN A 51 -8.61 10.90 22.25
N ARG A 52 -8.79 10.21 21.12
CA ARG A 52 -9.91 10.46 20.22
C ARG A 52 -11.18 9.79 20.74
N ASP A 53 -12.30 10.50 20.68
CA ASP A 53 -13.59 10.01 21.15
C ASP A 53 -14.10 8.80 20.35
N ASP A 54 -13.71 8.68 19.08
CA ASP A 54 -14.07 7.56 18.20
C ASP A 54 -13.17 6.33 18.37
N ILE A 55 -12.20 6.36 19.31
CA ILE A 55 -11.27 5.26 19.55
C ILE A 55 -11.41 4.77 21.00
N ALA A 56 -11.52 3.45 21.16
CA ALA A 56 -11.48 2.81 22.47
C ALA A 56 -10.47 1.67 22.48
N ALA A 57 -9.59 1.66 23.49
CA ALA A 57 -8.69 0.54 23.74
C ALA A 57 -9.06 -0.19 25.03
N TYR A 58 -8.88 -1.51 25.05
CA TYR A 58 -9.04 -2.33 26.24
C TYR A 58 -7.81 -3.19 26.45
N LEU A 59 -7.37 -3.29 27.70
CA LEU A 59 -6.25 -4.13 28.14
C LEU A 59 -6.79 -5.28 28.97
N SER A 60 -6.28 -6.48 28.71
CA SER A 60 -6.58 -7.69 29.48
C SER A 60 -5.44 -8.02 30.43
N PHE A 61 -5.79 -8.63 31.56
CA PHE A 61 -4.86 -9.02 32.61
C PHE A 61 -5.08 -10.48 33.00
N VAL A 62 -3.99 -11.21 33.18
CA VAL A 62 -3.96 -12.56 33.77
C VAL A 62 -3.03 -12.49 34.97
N ASP A 63 -3.53 -12.85 36.15
CA ASP A 63 -2.79 -12.79 37.41
C ASP A 63 -2.10 -11.43 37.68
N GLY A 64 -2.76 -10.34 37.25
CA GLY A 64 -2.28 -8.96 37.40
C GLY A 64 -1.31 -8.48 36.30
N ALA A 65 -0.84 -9.37 35.42
CA ALA A 65 0.06 -9.01 34.32
C ALA A 65 -0.73 -8.70 33.02
N PRO A 66 -0.36 -7.65 32.25
CA PRO A 66 -0.95 -7.38 30.93
C PRO A 66 -0.78 -8.56 29.98
N ALA A 67 -1.89 -9.10 29.46
CA ALA A 67 -1.92 -10.34 28.69
C ALA A 67 -2.30 -10.16 27.21
N GLY A 68 -2.86 -9.01 26.85
CA GLY A 68 -3.38 -8.73 25.52
C GLY A 68 -4.17 -7.44 25.48
N TYR A 69 -4.40 -6.90 24.29
CA TYR A 69 -5.21 -5.70 24.09
C TYR A 69 -6.08 -5.81 22.85
N VAL A 70 -7.12 -4.97 22.81
CA VAL A 70 -7.90 -4.70 21.61
C VAL A 70 -8.06 -3.19 21.43
N VAL A 71 -7.90 -2.71 20.21
CA VAL A 71 -8.19 -1.33 19.81
C VAL A 71 -9.36 -1.34 18.85
N LEU A 72 -10.35 -0.51 19.18
CA LEU A 72 -11.60 -0.35 18.48
C LEU A 72 -11.69 1.07 17.93
N ALA A 73 -12.34 1.21 16.79
CA ALA A 73 -12.77 2.51 16.28
C ALA A 73 -14.23 2.46 15.85
N ASP A 74 -15.00 3.45 16.29
CA ASP A 74 -16.35 3.68 15.82
C ASP A 74 -16.33 4.04 14.33
N SER A 75 -17.20 3.41 13.56
CA SER A 75 -17.18 3.47 12.10
C SER A 75 -18.56 3.21 11.50
N THR A 76 -18.60 3.12 10.18
CA THR A 76 -19.77 2.69 9.43
C THR A 76 -19.40 1.56 8.47
N ARG A 77 -20.30 0.60 8.30
CA ARG A 77 -20.17 -0.45 7.29
C ARG A 77 -20.38 0.08 5.86
N SER A 78 -21.13 1.18 5.72
CA SER A 78 -21.40 1.85 4.45
C SER A 78 -21.30 3.37 4.61
N LEU A 79 -20.55 4.03 3.73
CA LEU A 79 -20.43 5.50 3.77
C LEU A 79 -21.71 6.21 3.30
N LEU A 80 -22.61 5.50 2.63
CA LEU A 80 -23.81 6.08 1.98
C LEU A 80 -25.12 5.65 2.66
N VAL A 81 -25.05 4.79 3.66
CA VAL A 81 -26.21 4.24 4.38
C VAL A 81 -25.91 4.27 5.86
N ASP A 82 -26.89 4.63 6.68
CA ASP A 82 -26.78 4.56 8.13
C ASP A 82 -26.61 3.10 8.57
N SER A 83 -25.38 2.71 8.87
CA SER A 83 -25.01 1.35 9.25
C SER A 83 -23.86 1.39 10.26
N PRO A 84 -24.14 1.78 11.51
CA PRO A 84 -23.14 1.89 12.56
C PRO A 84 -22.39 0.58 12.77
N CYS A 85 -21.06 0.66 12.84
CA CYS A 85 -20.18 -0.50 12.94
C CYS A 85 -18.99 -0.17 13.82
N VAL A 86 -18.61 -1.09 14.70
CA VAL A 86 -17.33 -0.98 15.41
C VAL A 86 -16.27 -1.78 14.65
N SER A 87 -15.18 -1.12 14.31
CA SER A 87 -14.03 -1.77 13.68
C SER A 87 -13.00 -2.18 14.73
N ILE A 88 -12.54 -3.42 14.65
CA ILE A 88 -11.42 -3.95 15.43
C ILE A 88 -10.16 -3.72 14.61
N ASP A 89 -9.44 -2.65 14.94
CA ASP A 89 -8.21 -2.24 14.25
C ASP A 89 -7.03 -3.14 14.64
N MET A 90 -6.88 -3.39 15.94
CA MET A 90 -5.83 -4.26 16.46
C MET A 90 -6.39 -5.20 17.52
N LEU A 91 -6.00 -6.47 17.43
CA LEU A 91 -6.21 -7.46 18.47
C LEU A 91 -4.92 -8.25 18.67
N TYR A 92 -4.42 -8.24 19.89
CA TYR A 92 -3.20 -8.97 20.25
C TYR A 92 -3.35 -9.69 21.58
N VAL A 93 -2.80 -10.90 21.64
CA VAL A 93 -2.68 -11.71 22.85
C VAL A 93 -1.25 -12.20 22.93
N HIS A 94 -0.60 -11.90 24.06
CA HIS A 94 0.75 -12.32 24.33
C HIS A 94 0.86 -13.85 24.18
N PRO A 95 1.91 -14.38 23.52
CA PRO A 95 2.07 -15.82 23.27
C PRO A 95 1.82 -16.70 24.48
N ASP A 96 2.38 -16.31 25.63
CA ASP A 96 2.28 -17.06 26.90
C ASP A 96 0.86 -17.13 27.47
N HIS A 97 -0.01 -16.21 27.03
CA HIS A 97 -1.40 -16.15 27.45
C HIS A 97 -2.37 -16.58 26.34
N ARG A 98 -1.91 -17.15 25.23
CA ARG A 98 -2.79 -17.68 24.18
C ARG A 98 -3.53 -18.93 24.67
N ARG A 99 -4.70 -19.20 24.06
CA ARG A 99 -5.56 -20.36 24.38
C ARG A 99 -6.08 -20.43 25.83
N SER A 100 -5.87 -19.37 26.62
CA SER A 100 -6.38 -19.22 28.00
C SER A 100 -7.75 -18.53 28.10
N GLY A 101 -8.28 -18.05 26.97
CA GLY A 101 -9.54 -17.30 26.91
C GLY A 101 -9.39 -15.78 26.82
N VAL A 102 -8.16 -15.24 26.89
CA VAL A 102 -7.89 -13.78 26.79
C VAL A 102 -8.51 -13.16 25.53
N GLY A 103 -8.28 -13.73 24.35
CA GLY A 103 -8.86 -13.19 23.11
C GLY A 103 -10.39 -13.16 23.10
N ARG A 104 -11.06 -14.14 23.73
CA ARG A 104 -12.52 -14.13 23.88
C ARG A 104 -12.98 -13.05 24.85
N ALA A 105 -12.24 -12.82 25.94
CA ALA A 105 -12.56 -11.78 26.91
C ALA A 105 -12.42 -10.38 26.30
N LEU A 106 -11.38 -10.15 25.48
CA LEU A 106 -11.19 -8.91 24.73
C LEU A 106 -12.32 -8.69 23.71
N LEU A 107 -12.70 -9.71 22.94
CA LEU A 107 -13.82 -9.58 21.99
C LEU A 107 -15.17 -9.42 22.69
N ALA A 108 -15.35 -9.97 23.90
CA ALA A 108 -16.54 -9.69 24.70
C ALA A 108 -16.59 -8.21 25.16
N ALA A 109 -15.45 -7.59 25.44
CA ALA A 109 -15.38 -6.15 25.69
C ALA A 109 -15.70 -5.33 24.44
N ALA A 110 -15.25 -5.79 23.26
CA ALA A 110 -15.62 -5.17 21.99
C ALA A 110 -17.13 -5.26 21.71
N GLY A 111 -17.77 -6.39 21.99
CA GLY A 111 -19.23 -6.54 21.91
C GLY A 111 -19.96 -5.54 22.80
N ARG A 112 -19.58 -5.45 24.08
CA ARG A 112 -20.17 -4.47 25.01
C ARG A 112 -19.92 -3.01 24.59
N HIS A 113 -18.82 -2.74 23.89
CA HIS A 113 -18.57 -1.42 23.33
C HIS A 113 -19.53 -1.11 22.18
N ALA A 114 -19.68 -2.05 21.24
CA ALA A 114 -20.65 -1.95 20.14
C ALA A 114 -22.08 -1.74 20.65
N ASP A 115 -22.50 -2.49 21.68
CA ASP A 115 -23.82 -2.32 22.30
C ASP A 115 -24.01 -0.90 22.85
N ARG A 116 -22.97 -0.31 23.46
CA ARG A 116 -23.01 1.06 24.01
C ARG A 116 -23.06 2.14 22.94
N THR A 117 -22.42 1.91 21.79
CA THR A 117 -22.37 2.87 20.68
C THR A 117 -23.51 2.67 19.68
N GLY A 118 -24.39 1.68 19.92
CA GLY A 118 -25.53 1.38 19.04
C GLY A 118 -25.13 0.68 17.74
N ALA A 119 -23.91 0.12 17.67
CA ALA A 119 -23.44 -0.59 16.50
C ALA A 119 -24.02 -2.01 16.44
N GLU A 120 -24.65 -2.34 15.31
CA GLU A 120 -25.20 -3.68 15.07
C GLU A 120 -24.13 -4.68 14.59
N HIS A 121 -22.97 -4.17 14.19
CA HIS A 121 -21.92 -4.96 13.56
C HIS A 121 -20.53 -4.67 14.15
N LEU A 122 -19.73 -5.73 14.20
CA LEU A 122 -18.29 -5.67 14.44
C LEU A 122 -17.56 -6.14 13.19
N SER A 123 -16.52 -5.41 12.79
CA SER A 123 -15.67 -5.78 11.65
C SER A 123 -14.21 -5.90 12.09
N SER A 124 -13.40 -6.69 11.38
CA SER A 124 -11.96 -6.77 11.61
C SER A 124 -11.23 -7.09 10.31
N ALA A 125 -10.07 -6.46 10.09
CA ALA A 125 -9.20 -6.76 8.96
C ALA A 125 -8.14 -7.80 9.38
N VAL A 126 -8.35 -9.05 8.99
CA VAL A 126 -7.42 -10.15 9.30
C VAL A 126 -6.61 -10.51 8.04
N PRO A 127 -5.26 -10.58 8.09
CA PRO A 127 -4.47 -11.05 6.97
C PRO A 127 -4.90 -12.46 6.53
N ALA A 128 -5.12 -12.66 5.23
CA ALA A 128 -5.57 -13.95 4.67
C ALA A 128 -4.57 -15.10 4.95
N SER A 129 -3.29 -14.79 5.11
CA SER A 129 -2.24 -15.76 5.48
C SER A 129 -2.32 -16.22 6.94
N ASN A 130 -2.97 -15.46 7.83
CA ASN A 130 -3.04 -15.78 9.26
C ASN A 130 -4.18 -16.77 9.55
N ARG A 131 -3.94 -18.06 9.28
CA ARG A 131 -4.94 -19.13 9.43
C ARG A 131 -5.48 -19.26 10.86
N GLU A 132 -4.64 -19.04 11.87
CA GLU A 132 -5.06 -19.13 13.28
C GLU A 132 -6.06 -18.03 13.64
N ALA A 133 -5.77 -16.78 13.29
CA ALA A 133 -6.67 -15.66 13.52
C ALA A 133 -7.98 -15.82 12.73
N ASN A 134 -7.91 -16.17 11.44
CA ASN A 134 -9.13 -16.38 10.62
C ASN A 134 -10.04 -17.46 11.23
N ARG A 135 -9.47 -18.59 11.69
CA ARG A 135 -10.25 -19.64 12.37
C ARG A 135 -10.82 -19.17 13.70
N PHE A 136 -10.11 -18.33 14.44
CA PHE A 136 -10.58 -17.77 15.70
C PHE A 136 -11.80 -16.87 15.49
N PHE A 137 -11.73 -15.93 14.54
CA PHE A 137 -12.84 -15.03 14.19
C PHE A 137 -14.04 -15.81 13.61
N ALA A 138 -13.81 -16.77 12.70
CA ALA A 138 -14.88 -17.57 12.11
C ALA A 138 -15.68 -18.36 13.16
N ARG A 139 -15.02 -18.89 14.20
CA ARG A 139 -15.68 -19.57 15.33
C ARG A 139 -16.57 -18.66 16.18
N LEU A 140 -16.44 -17.35 16.03
CA LEU A 140 -17.23 -16.33 16.73
C LEU A 140 -18.26 -15.67 15.82
N GLY A 141 -18.50 -16.23 14.63
CA GLY A 141 -19.53 -15.75 13.70
C GLY A 141 -19.08 -14.65 12.74
N PHE A 142 -17.80 -14.25 12.76
CA PHE A 142 -17.27 -13.34 11.75
C PHE A 142 -17.19 -14.06 10.40
N ALA A 143 -17.93 -13.55 9.41
CA ALA A 143 -17.90 -14.04 8.05
C ALA A 143 -17.04 -13.11 7.15
N PRO A 144 -16.34 -13.64 6.14
CA PRO A 144 -15.68 -12.80 5.14
C PRO A 144 -16.73 -11.97 4.38
N GLU A 145 -16.54 -10.65 4.35
CA GLU A 145 -17.41 -9.74 3.62
C GLU A 145 -16.73 -9.17 2.36
N THR A 146 -15.50 -8.67 2.51
CA THR A 146 -14.74 -8.03 1.43
C THR A 146 -13.25 -8.36 1.49
N VAL A 147 -12.55 -8.12 0.37
CA VAL A 147 -11.08 -8.19 0.30
C VAL A 147 -10.51 -6.78 0.19
N ARG A 148 -9.75 -6.36 1.22
CA ARG A 148 -9.04 -5.08 1.21
C ARG A 148 -7.76 -5.16 0.36
N ARG A 149 -7.64 -4.32 -0.65
CA ARG A 149 -6.43 -4.16 -1.48
C ARG A 149 -5.77 -2.81 -1.19
N VAL A 150 -4.45 -2.80 -1.10
CA VAL A 150 -3.67 -1.60 -0.79
C VAL A 150 -2.53 -1.47 -1.80
N THR A 151 -2.29 -0.25 -2.25
CA THR A 151 -1.14 0.16 -3.07
C THR A 151 -0.71 1.56 -2.65
N SER A 152 0.52 1.96 -2.95
CA SER A 152 0.90 3.37 -2.78
C SER A 152 0.26 4.22 -3.87
N THR A 153 -0.11 5.46 -3.53
CA THR A 153 -0.64 6.44 -4.48
C THR A 153 0.35 6.68 -5.63
N ALA A 154 1.65 6.78 -5.32
CA ALA A 154 2.70 6.92 -6.32
C ALA A 154 2.76 5.74 -7.29
N LEU A 155 2.65 4.50 -6.79
CA LEU A 155 2.64 3.31 -7.66
C LEU A 155 1.39 3.28 -8.55
N LEU A 156 0.23 3.62 -7.99
CA LEU A 156 -1.02 3.71 -8.73
C LEU A 156 -0.90 4.72 -9.87
N GLN A 157 -0.49 5.96 -9.55
CA GLN A 157 -0.33 7.03 -10.54
C GLN A 157 0.66 6.64 -11.64
N ARG A 158 1.82 6.07 -11.26
CA ARG A 158 2.82 5.58 -12.23
C ARG A 158 2.26 4.50 -13.16
N LYS A 159 1.43 3.59 -12.66
CA LYS A 159 0.83 2.52 -13.48
C LYS A 159 -0.29 3.05 -14.38
N LEU A 160 -1.08 4.02 -13.91
CA LEU A 160 -2.17 4.63 -14.68
C LEU A 160 -1.69 5.60 -15.78
N ALA A 161 -0.58 6.30 -15.55
CA ALA A 161 0.02 7.21 -16.55
C ALA A 161 0.51 6.48 -17.82
N GLY A 162 0.58 5.15 -17.80
CA GLY A 162 1.14 4.33 -18.87
C GLY A 162 2.68 4.42 -18.93
N GLU A 163 3.33 3.42 -19.53
CA GLU A 163 4.72 3.62 -19.95
C GLU A 163 4.74 4.72 -21.01
N PRO A 164 5.63 5.73 -20.91
CA PRO A 164 5.71 6.74 -21.93
C PRO A 164 6.06 6.02 -23.25
N ARG A 165 5.26 6.23 -24.30
CA ARG A 165 5.38 5.60 -25.64
C ARG A 165 6.66 6.05 -26.39
N SER A 166 7.77 6.24 -25.69
CA SER A 166 8.94 7.01 -26.13
C SER A 166 9.96 6.24 -26.95
N GLN A 167 9.82 4.92 -27.13
CA GLN A 167 10.81 4.15 -27.90
C GLN A 167 10.47 3.95 -29.38
N ARG A 168 9.20 4.11 -29.80
CA ARG A 168 8.84 3.96 -31.22
C ARG A 168 9.17 5.19 -32.07
N TYR A 169 9.16 6.39 -31.48
CA TYR A 169 9.47 7.63 -32.23
C TYR A 169 10.96 7.81 -32.54
N GLY A 170 11.87 7.32 -31.69
CA GLY A 170 13.32 7.49 -31.89
C GLY A 170 13.85 6.74 -33.12
N LEU A 171 13.39 5.50 -33.34
CA LEU A 171 13.91 4.66 -34.41
C LEU A 171 13.37 5.11 -35.79
N ASP A 172 12.08 5.44 -35.88
CA ASP A 172 11.48 5.96 -37.11
C ASP A 172 12.06 7.33 -37.50
N GLN A 173 12.30 8.23 -36.54
CA GLN A 173 12.97 9.51 -36.82
C GLN A 173 14.43 9.33 -37.27
N VAL A 174 15.17 8.39 -36.68
CA VAL A 174 16.54 8.07 -37.10
C VAL A 174 16.55 7.45 -38.50
N LEU A 175 15.60 6.56 -38.80
CA LEU A 175 15.45 5.97 -40.13
C LEU A 175 15.05 7.01 -41.18
N GLN A 176 14.14 7.92 -40.85
CA GLN A 176 13.72 9.01 -41.72
C GLN A 176 14.88 9.97 -42.00
N ARG A 177 15.61 10.40 -40.96
CA ARG A 177 16.79 11.26 -41.10
C ARG A 177 17.89 10.61 -41.95
N ARG A 178 18.09 9.29 -41.84
CA ARG A 178 19.02 8.54 -42.71
C ARG A 178 18.56 8.51 -44.17
N ARG A 179 17.25 8.39 -44.44
CA ARG A 179 16.69 8.46 -45.81
C ARG A 179 16.87 9.84 -46.41
N ASP A 180 16.59 10.89 -45.64
CA ASP A 180 16.71 12.27 -46.10
C ASP A 180 18.16 12.62 -46.45
N LEU A 181 19.12 12.23 -45.60
CA LEU A 181 20.55 12.43 -45.84
C LEU A 181 21.06 11.66 -47.08
N ARG A 182 20.61 10.42 -47.30
CA ARG A 182 20.94 9.67 -48.52
C ARG A 182 20.38 10.32 -49.78
N THR A 183 19.17 10.87 -49.69
CA THR A 183 18.51 11.54 -50.81
C THR A 183 19.20 12.86 -51.14
N ALA A 184 19.59 13.64 -50.11
CA ALA A 184 20.37 14.85 -50.26
C ALA A 184 21.76 14.58 -50.86
N ALA A 185 22.46 13.53 -50.39
CA ALA A 185 23.76 13.13 -50.94
C ALA A 185 23.66 12.71 -52.42
N ARG A 186 22.63 11.94 -52.80
CA ARG A 186 22.36 11.59 -54.21
C ARG A 186 22.12 12.81 -55.09
N ARG A 187 21.34 13.79 -54.60
CA ARG A 187 21.09 15.05 -55.32
C ARG A 187 22.34 15.92 -55.46
N ALA A 188 23.20 15.93 -54.44
CA ALA A 188 24.49 16.62 -54.49
C ALA A 188 25.42 15.98 -55.53
N SER A 189 25.55 14.65 -55.55
CA SER A 189 26.38 13.94 -56.53
C SER A 189 25.89 14.06 -57.98
N ALA A 190 24.57 14.14 -58.20
CA ALA A 190 24.00 14.36 -59.53
C ALA A 190 24.21 15.78 -60.10
N ARG A 191 24.48 16.77 -59.24
CA ARG A 191 24.79 18.15 -59.66
C ARG A 191 26.27 18.36 -60.01
N THR A 192 27.15 17.42 -59.65
CA THR A 192 28.60 17.55 -59.82
C THR A 192 29.14 16.73 -61.00
N THR A 193 28.28 16.09 -61.80
CA THR A 193 28.73 15.38 -63.00
C THR A 193 29.00 16.38 -64.12
N PRO A 194 30.25 16.57 -64.60
CA PRO A 194 30.52 17.48 -65.71
C PRO A 194 29.93 16.88 -67.01
N ARG A 195 29.17 17.67 -67.77
CA ARG A 195 28.80 17.31 -69.15
C ARG A 195 30.07 17.31 -70.00
N THR A 196 30.67 16.14 -70.23
CA THR A 196 31.66 15.97 -71.30
C THR A 196 30.91 15.94 -72.63
N SER A 197 30.96 17.04 -73.39
CA SER A 197 30.57 17.06 -74.81
C SER A 197 31.74 16.56 -75.65
N THR A 198 31.57 15.38 -76.25
CA THR A 198 32.45 14.83 -77.29
C THR A 198 31.62 14.65 -78.55
N GLY A 199 32.05 15.25 -79.67
CA GLY A 199 31.44 15.07 -80.99
C GLY A 199 32.22 15.85 -82.05
N ALA A 200 32.83 15.11 -82.97
CA ALA A 200 33.80 15.59 -83.95
C ALA A 200 33.21 15.75 -85.37
N ALA A 201 33.65 16.83 -86.05
CA ALA A 201 33.97 17.02 -87.50
C ALA A 201 32.87 16.77 -88.59
N PRO A 202 33.04 17.16 -89.90
CA PRO A 202 34.21 17.75 -90.59
C PRO A 202 33.93 18.86 -91.68
N ALA A 203 35.03 19.32 -92.33
CA ALA A 203 35.17 19.87 -93.72
C ALA A 203 34.55 21.27 -94.06
N GLN A 204 35.09 22.15 -94.92
CA GLN A 204 36.29 22.31 -95.76
C GLN A 204 36.34 23.82 -96.22
N PRO A 205 37.43 24.31 -96.85
CA PRO A 205 37.78 25.73 -97.12
C PRO A 205 37.13 26.27 -98.45
N PRO A 206 37.45 27.44 -99.08
CA PRO A 206 38.68 28.26 -98.97
C PRO A 206 38.65 29.78 -99.30
N GLN A 207 39.86 30.38 -99.39
CA GLN A 207 40.30 31.54 -100.21
C GLN A 207 39.83 32.97 -99.82
N VAL A 208 40.52 34.11 -100.06
CA VAL A 208 41.86 34.56 -100.54
C VAL A 208 41.90 36.10 -100.36
N ALA A 209 43.13 36.68 -100.35
CA ALA A 209 43.52 38.09 -100.61
C ALA A 209 43.27 39.10 -99.47
N GLY A 210 44.21 39.97 -99.13
CA GLY A 210 45.52 40.29 -99.70
C GLY A 210 46.26 41.26 -98.78
#